data_AF-A0A7I7YAI4-F1
#
_entry.id   AF-A0A7I7YAI4-F1
#
_cell.length_a   1.000
_cell.length_b   1.000
_cell.length_c   1.000
_cell.angle_alpha   90.00
_cell.angle_beta   90.00
_cell.angle_gamma   90.00
#
_symmetry.space_group_name_H-M   'P 1'
#
loop_
_entity.id
_entity.type
_entity.pdbx_description
1 polymer ?
#
loop_
_entity_poly.entity_id
_entity_poly.type
_entity_poly.pdbx_seq_one_letter_code
_entity_poly.pdbx_strand_id
1 'polypeptide(L)'
;MSAVTLAYRVKERLREFYCCTDIHTARAMLSELIEHCLRPGLPPELNKLARTLKAWYDKICNYHIARVSNGPTEALNNLIKRIKRIGYGFTNFNNYRIRALLYAGKPNWRVLTSIVVR
;
A
#
# COMPACT_ATOMS: atom_id res chain seq x y z
N MET A 1 23.56 -17.43 -6.27
CA MET A 1 22.63 -16.87 -5.24
C MET A 1 21.21 -17.14 -5.71
N SER A 2 20.32 -17.69 -4.87
CA SER A 2 18.97 -18.02 -5.30
C SER A 2 18.10 -16.76 -5.52
N ALA A 3 17.06 -16.88 -6.34
CA ALA A 3 16.11 -15.78 -6.56
C ALA A 3 15.45 -15.31 -5.25
N VAL A 4 15.18 -16.24 -4.33
CA VAL A 4 14.60 -15.94 -3.00
C VAL A 4 15.57 -15.14 -2.14
N THR A 5 16.85 -15.51 -2.10
CA THR A 5 17.86 -14.74 -1.34
C THR A 5 17.99 -13.33 -1.88
N LEU A 6 17.95 -13.16 -3.21
CA LEU A 6 18.02 -11.84 -3.82
C LEU A 6 16.77 -11.00 -3.50
N ALA A 7 15.57 -11.58 -3.60
CA ALA A 7 14.33 -10.90 -3.23
C ALA A 7 14.33 -10.46 -1.76
N TYR A 8 14.84 -11.32 -0.86
CA TYR A 8 15.00 -10.98 0.54
C TYR A 8 15.92 -9.76 0.74
N ARG A 9 17.09 -9.74 0.07
CA ARG A 9 18.02 -8.60 0.14
C ARG A 9 17.40 -7.30 -0.37
N VAL A 10 16.67 -7.34 -1.48
CA VAL A 10 15.93 -6.18 -2.00
C VAL A 10 14.90 -5.68 -0.99
N LYS A 11 14.18 -6.59 -0.34
CA LYS A 11 13.23 -6.25 0.72
C LYS A 11 13.92 -5.64 1.94
N GLU A 12 15.07 -6.13 2.37
CA GLU A 12 15.83 -5.52 3.45
C GLU A 12 16.34 -4.12 3.07
N ARG A 13 16.81 -3.92 1.84
CA ARG A 13 17.22 -2.59 1.37
C ARG A 13 16.04 -1.59 1.35
N LEU A 14 14.85 -2.04 0.98
CA LEU A 14 13.62 -1.22 1.11
C LEU A 14 13.28 -0.91 2.57
N ARG A 15 13.52 -1.84 3.50
CA ARG A 15 13.32 -1.58 4.93
C ARG A 15 14.28 -0.50 5.43
N GLU A 16 15.55 -0.58 5.05
CA GLU A 16 16.55 0.46 5.38
C GLU A 16 16.13 1.82 4.83
N PHE A 17 15.63 1.87 3.58
CA PHE A 17 15.07 3.09 2.99
C PHE A 17 14.00 3.70 3.91
N TYR A 18 12.99 2.93 4.34
CA TYR A 18 11.93 3.45 5.23
C TYR A 18 12.40 3.84 6.63
N CYS A 19 13.45 3.18 7.15
CA CYS A 19 14.08 3.52 8.43
C CYS A 19 14.94 4.78 8.35
N CYS A 20 15.31 5.25 7.15
CA CYS A 20 16.10 6.45 6.98
C CYS A 20 15.36 7.70 7.48
N THR A 21 16.10 8.59 8.15
CA THR A 21 15.59 9.87 8.67
C THR A 21 15.77 11.01 7.67
N ASP A 22 16.86 11.00 6.91
CA ASP A 22 17.18 12.01 5.90
C ASP A 22 16.56 11.69 4.53
N ILE A 23 15.87 12.66 3.95
CA ILE A 23 15.17 12.48 2.68
C ILE A 23 16.13 12.36 1.50
N HIS A 24 17.26 13.07 1.52
CA HIS A 24 18.22 13.04 0.41
C HIS A 24 18.88 11.67 0.31
N THR A 25 19.29 11.12 1.45
CA THR A 25 19.83 9.77 1.59
C THR A 25 18.79 8.72 1.16
N ALA A 26 17.54 8.83 1.63
CA ALA A 26 16.47 7.91 1.22
C ALA A 26 16.24 7.93 -0.30
N ARG A 27 16.20 9.12 -0.92
CA ARG A 27 16.06 9.26 -2.37
C ARG A 27 17.20 8.58 -3.13
N ALA A 28 18.44 8.78 -2.70
CA ALA A 28 19.60 8.13 -3.29
C ALA A 28 19.51 6.60 -3.16
N MET A 29 19.20 6.09 -1.97
CA MET A 29 19.04 4.65 -1.72
C MET A 29 17.98 4.00 -2.63
N LEU A 30 16.84 4.67 -2.82
CA LEU A 30 15.78 4.14 -3.68
C LEU A 30 16.19 4.15 -5.16
N SER A 31 16.88 5.19 -5.61
CA SER A 31 17.43 5.27 -6.98
C SER A 31 18.43 4.14 -7.24
N GLU A 32 19.41 3.95 -6.34
CA GLU A 32 20.39 2.86 -6.42
C GLU A 32 19.73 1.48 -6.47
N LEU A 33 18.71 1.27 -5.64
CA LEU A 33 17.98 0.01 -5.61
C LEU A 33 17.22 -0.24 -6.92
N ILE A 34 16.57 0.78 -7.48
CA ILE A 34 15.87 0.67 -8.76
C ILE A 34 16.86 0.31 -9.87
N GLU A 35 17.99 1.01 -9.95
CA GLU A 35 19.02 0.75 -10.96
C GLU A 35 19.59 -0.66 -10.81
N HIS A 36 19.86 -1.11 -9.58
CA HIS A 36 20.32 -2.47 -9.31
C HIS A 36 19.32 -3.50 -9.82
N CYS A 37 18.04 -3.36 -9.48
CA CYS A 37 16.99 -4.31 -9.85
C CYS A 37 16.67 -4.35 -11.35
N LEU A 38 17.10 -3.35 -12.13
CA LEU A 38 16.94 -3.28 -13.59
C LEU A 38 18.13 -3.87 -14.37
N ARG A 39 19.18 -4.35 -13.68
CA ARG A 39 20.35 -4.93 -14.35
C ARG A 39 19.99 -6.22 -15.10
N PRO A 40 20.60 -6.46 -16.28
CA PRO A 40 20.47 -7.73 -16.99
C PRO A 40 20.86 -8.92 -16.10
N GLY A 41 20.15 -10.03 -16.26
CA GLY A 41 20.41 -11.26 -15.50
C GLY A 41 19.73 -11.34 -14.13
N LEU A 42 18.97 -10.31 -13.72
CA LEU A 42 18.13 -10.40 -12.53
C LEU A 42 16.74 -10.99 -12.83
N PRO A 43 16.10 -11.65 -11.85
CA PRO A 43 14.75 -12.19 -11.99
C PRO A 43 13.74 -11.17 -12.52
N PRO A 44 12.79 -11.57 -13.38
CA PRO A 44 11.79 -10.67 -13.95
C PRO A 44 10.88 -10.04 -12.89
N GLU A 45 10.67 -10.71 -11.76
CA GLU A 45 9.89 -10.19 -10.63
C GLU A 45 10.54 -8.95 -10.01
N LEU A 46 11.87 -8.89 -9.93
CA LEU A 46 12.60 -7.73 -9.42
C LEU A 46 12.58 -6.57 -10.41
N ASN A 47 12.67 -6.88 -11.70
CA ASN A 47 12.48 -5.88 -12.75
C ASN A 47 11.08 -5.25 -12.68
N LYS A 48 10.04 -6.06 -12.45
CA LYS A 48 8.66 -5.59 -12.27
C LYS A 48 8.51 -4.71 -11.03
N LEU A 49 9.12 -5.11 -9.91
CA LEU A 49 9.18 -4.29 -8.70
C LEU A 49 9.87 -2.95 -8.98
N ALA A 50 11.04 -2.95 -9.61
CA ALA A 50 11.80 -1.74 -9.92
C ALA A 50 11.01 -0.75 -10.80
N ARG A 51 10.30 -1.25 -11.81
CA ARG A 51 9.39 -0.43 -12.64
C ARG A 51 8.29 0.23 -11.81
N THR A 52 7.73 -0.51 -10.84
CA THR A 52 6.72 0.02 -9.91
C THR A 52 7.31 1.10 -9.00
N LEU A 53 8.46 0.83 -8.39
CA LEU A 53 9.17 1.80 -7.54
C LEU A 53 9.52 3.07 -8.32
N LYS A 54 9.99 2.93 -9.57
CA LYS A 54 10.30 4.05 -10.46
C LYS A 54 9.06 4.87 -10.81
N ALA A 55 7.95 4.22 -11.15
CA ALA A 55 6.71 4.92 -11.50
C ALA A 55 6.10 5.70 -10.32
N TRP A 56 6.32 5.24 -9.09
CA TRP A 56 5.78 5.84 -7.87
C TRP A 56 6.84 6.59 -7.04
N TYR A 57 8.02 6.84 -7.62
CA TYR A 57 9.21 7.28 -6.90
C TYR A 57 8.95 8.47 -5.98
N ASP A 58 8.40 9.57 -6.50
CA ASP A 58 8.15 10.77 -5.69
C ASP A 58 7.16 10.53 -4.56
N LYS A 59 6.09 9.76 -4.83
CA LYS A 59 5.07 9.45 -3.83
C LYS A 59 5.62 8.56 -2.71
N ILE A 60 6.50 7.62 -3.05
CA ILE A 60 7.19 6.76 -2.08
C ILE A 60 8.16 7.60 -1.22
N CYS A 61 8.95 8.47 -1.85
CA CYS A 61 9.87 9.36 -1.15
C CYS A 61 9.17 10.36 -0.23
N ASN A 62 7.94 10.80 -0.58
CA ASN A 62 7.13 11.69 0.27
C ASN A 62 6.76 11.08 1.62
N TYR A 63 6.90 9.76 1.81
CA TYR A 63 6.81 9.13 3.13
C TYR A 63 7.77 9.80 4.15
N HIS A 64 8.96 10.23 3.72
CA HIS A 64 9.92 10.86 4.61
C HIS A 64 9.51 12.26 5.08
N ILE A 65 8.56 12.89 4.38
CA ILE A 65 8.00 14.20 4.74
C ILE A 65 6.80 14.00 5.67
N ALA A 66 5.82 13.22 5.23
CA ALA A 66 4.54 13.11 5.93
C ALA A 66 4.52 12.03 7.02
N ARG A 67 5.37 11.00 6.91
CA ARG A 67 5.38 9.79 7.75
C ARG A 67 4.02 9.08 7.84
N VAL A 68 3.15 9.31 6.85
CA VAL A 68 1.85 8.65 6.72
C VAL A 68 2.00 7.42 5.86
N SER A 69 1.50 6.28 6.35
CA SER A 69 1.38 5.05 5.59
C SER A 69 -0.06 4.82 5.14
N ASN A 70 -0.25 3.95 4.15
CA ASN A 70 -1.57 3.48 3.77
C ASN A 70 -2.17 2.47 4.77
N GLY A 71 -1.49 2.18 5.88
CA GLY A 71 -1.90 1.18 6.88
C GLY A 71 -3.32 1.39 7.41
N PRO A 72 -3.76 2.60 7.80
CA PRO A 72 -5.14 2.85 8.22
C PRO A 72 -6.16 2.56 7.12
N THR A 73 -5.85 2.96 5.88
CA THR A 73 -6.70 2.70 4.71
C THR A 73 -6.80 1.20 4.41
N GLU A 74 -5.68 0.47 4.50
CA GLU A 74 -5.63 -0.98 4.34
C GLU A 74 -6.40 -1.72 5.44
N ALA A 75 -6.27 -1.28 6.69
CA ALA A 75 -7.02 -1.81 7.82
C ALA A 75 -8.53 -1.67 7.58
N LEU A 76 -8.98 -0.49 7.11
CA LEU A 76 -10.38 -0.25 6.76
C LEU A 76 -10.82 -1.11 5.56
N ASN A 77 -10.01 -1.21 4.52
CA ASN A 77 -10.30 -2.08 3.37
C ASN A 77 -10.42 -3.57 3.77
N ASN A 78 -9.57 -4.04 4.69
CA ASN A 78 -9.63 -5.40 5.21
C ASN A 78 -10.88 -5.64 6.06
N LEU A 79 -11.25 -4.65 6.89
CA LEU A 79 -12.52 -4.67 7.63
C LEU A 79 -13.71 -4.82 6.67
N ILE A 80 -13.76 -3.98 5.64
CA ILE A 80 -14.84 -3.97 4.64
C ILE A 80 -14.90 -5.31 3.89
N LYS A 81 -13.75 -5.85 3.47
CA LYS A 81 -13.67 -7.18 2.82
C LYS A 81 -14.17 -8.29 3.75
N ARG A 82 -13.84 -8.22 5.04
CA ARG A 82 -14.36 -9.16 6.05
C ARG A 82 -15.87 -9.09 6.15
N ILE A 83 -16.45 -7.89 6.18
CA ILE A 83 -17.89 -7.66 6.22
C ILE A 83 -18.58 -8.26 4.98
N LYS A 84 -18.02 -8.05 3.79
CA LYS A 84 -18.53 -8.65 2.56
C LYS A 84 -18.51 -10.18 2.62
N ARG A 85 -17.45 -10.77 3.18
CA ARG A 85 -17.30 -12.23 3.32
C ARG A 85 -18.33 -12.84 4.28
N ILE A 86 -18.51 -12.26 5.47
CA ILE A 86 -19.48 -12.78 6.46
C ILE A 86 -20.94 -12.57 6.02
N GLY A 87 -21.19 -11.64 5.09
CA GLY A 87 -22.51 -11.41 4.51
C GLY A 87 -22.83 -12.33 3.33
N TYR A 88 -21.93 -13.27 2.96
CA TYR A 88 -22.07 -14.14 1.78
C TYR A 88 -22.31 -13.40 0.45
N GLY A 89 -21.83 -12.15 0.36
CA GLY A 89 -22.10 -11.27 -0.77
C GLY A 89 -23.36 -10.42 -0.56
N PHE A 90 -23.21 -9.12 -0.75
CA PHE A 90 -24.34 -8.19 -0.75
C PHE A 90 -24.77 -7.92 -2.20
N THR A 91 -26.05 -8.10 -2.48
CA THR A 91 -26.67 -7.74 -3.76
C THR A 91 -27.18 -6.29 -3.76
N ASN A 92 -27.47 -5.75 -2.58
CA ASN A 92 -27.93 -4.38 -2.39
C ASN A 92 -26.83 -3.52 -1.74
N PHE A 93 -26.42 -2.46 -2.44
CA PHE A 93 -25.36 -1.55 -1.97
C PHE A 93 -25.73 -0.81 -0.68
N ASN A 94 -26.99 -0.42 -0.48
CA ASN A 94 -27.42 0.25 0.76
C ASN A 94 -27.22 -0.66 1.97
N ASN A 95 -27.59 -1.94 1.87
CA ASN A 95 -27.41 -2.90 2.95
C ASN A 95 -25.92 -3.14 3.26
N TYR A 96 -25.10 -3.26 2.21
CA TYR A 96 -23.64 -3.35 2.35
C TYR A 96 -23.07 -2.13 3.07
N ARG A 97 -23.46 -0.93 2.63
CA ARG A 97 -22.98 0.34 3.15
C ARG A 97 -23.34 0.52 4.62
N ILE A 98 -24.59 0.25 5.01
CA ILE A 98 -25.03 0.29 6.42
C ILE A 98 -24.16 -0.65 7.26
N ARG A 99 -23.95 -1.89 6.81
CA ARG A 99 -23.20 -2.89 7.55
C ARG A 99 -21.70 -2.55 7.64
N ALA A 100 -21.12 -2.00 6.57
CA ALA A 100 -19.75 -1.47 6.56
C ALA A 100 -19.57 -0.37 7.60
N LEU A 101 -20.49 0.59 7.63
CA LEU A 101 -20.46 1.74 8.50
C LEU A 101 -20.69 1.38 9.98
N LEU A 102 -21.61 0.45 10.27
CA LEU A 102 -21.85 -0.04 11.64
C LEU A 102 -20.58 -0.66 12.26
N TYR A 103 -19.84 -1.44 11.48
CA TYR A 103 -18.62 -2.11 11.93
C TYR A 103 -17.38 -1.20 11.97
N ALA A 104 -17.33 -0.14 11.15
CA ALA A 104 -16.20 0.77 11.08
C ALA A 104 -16.14 1.81 12.22
N GLY A 105 -17.18 1.91 13.06
CA GLY A 105 -17.11 2.65 14.32
C GLY A 105 -18.20 3.71 14.51
N LYS A 106 -19.45 3.26 14.72
CA LYS A 106 -20.59 4.11 15.13
C LYS A 106 -20.92 5.20 14.11
N PRO A 107 -21.56 4.84 13.00
CA PRO A 107 -21.83 5.80 11.95
C PRO A 107 -22.81 6.86 12.42
N ASN A 108 -22.54 8.11 12.07
CA ASN A 108 -23.49 9.19 12.26
C ASN A 108 -24.64 9.00 11.27
N TRP A 109 -25.74 8.44 11.77
CA TRP A 109 -26.94 8.08 11.01
C TRP A 109 -27.58 9.29 10.31
N ARG A 110 -27.32 10.52 10.78
CA ARG A 110 -27.87 11.76 10.20
C ARG A 110 -27.19 12.16 8.88
N VAL A 111 -25.96 11.71 8.63
CA VAL A 111 -25.13 12.08 7.45
C VAL A 111 -25.08 10.95 6.42
N LEU A 112 -25.71 9.82 6.73
CA LEU A 112 -25.71 8.63 5.90
C LEU A 112 -26.52 8.84 4.61
N THR A 113 -27.63 9.57 4.66
CA THR A 113 -28.41 9.90 3.46
C THR A 113 -27.76 10.99 2.59
N SER A 114 -26.85 11.80 3.13
CA SER A 114 -26.24 12.93 2.41
C SER A 114 -24.97 12.59 1.64
N ILE A 115 -24.27 11.50 1.97
CA ILE A 115 -23.16 10.99 1.16
C ILE A 115 -23.77 10.22 -0.02
N VAL A 116 -23.99 10.93 -1.11
CA VAL A 116 -24.34 10.36 -2.41
C VAL A 116 -23.03 10.07 -3.14
N VAL A 117 -22.67 8.79 -3.28
CA VAL A 117 -21.62 8.39 -4.22
C VAL A 117 -22.31 8.34 -5.58
N ARG A 118 -22.16 9.40 -6.38
CA ARG A 118 -22.55 9.40 -7.79
C ARG A 118 -21.57 8.56 -8.61
#